data_AF-A0A7Y3MXM9-F1
#
_entry.id   AF-A0A7Y3MXM9-F1
#
_cell.length_a   1.000
_cell.length_b   1.000
_cell.length_c   1.000
_cell.angle_alpha   90.00
_cell.angle_beta   90.00
_cell.angle_gamma   90.00
#
_symmetry.space_group_name_H-M   'P 1'
#
loop_
_entity.id
_entity.type
_entity.pdbx_description
1 polymer ?
#
loop_
_entity_poly.entity_id
_entity_poly.type
_entity_poly.pdbx_seq_one_letter_code
_entity_poly.pdbx_strand_id
1 'polypeptide(L)' 'LEHAENAIRFERDAAKAVLEFRKHLGWYTKGLPGGRILRQELFQVEDLGQIEELLGQYLDAHEAGALTAAQGTA' A
#
# COMPACT_ATOMS: atom_id res chain seq x y z
N LEU A 1 -3.89 -1.89 -9.46
CA LEU A 1 -4.80 -1.05 -8.66
C LEU A 1 -6.26 -1.45 -8.83
N GLU A 2 -6.61 -2.06 -9.96
CA GLU A 2 -7.92 -2.65 -10.28
C GLU A 2 -8.73 -3.25 -9.10
N HIS A 3 -8.11 -4.01 -8.18
CA HIS A 3 -8.84 -4.54 -7.02
C HIS A 3 -9.35 -3.45 -6.06
N ALA A 4 -8.55 -2.42 -5.80
CA ALA A 4 -8.96 -1.27 -4.98
C ALA A 4 -10.07 -0.46 -5.69
N GLU A 5 -9.91 -0.24 -6.99
CA GLU A 5 -10.90 0.44 -7.84
C GLU A 5 -12.25 -0.30 -7.81
N ASN A 6 -12.23 -1.63 -7.98
CA ASN A 6 -13.42 -2.45 -7.92
C ASN A 6 -14.07 -2.42 -6.52
N ALA A 7 -13.27 -2.49 -5.45
CA ALA A 7 -13.79 -2.39 -4.09
C ALA A 7 -14.54 -1.07 -3.85
N ILE A 8 -14.00 0.04 -4.36
CA ILE A 8 -14.64 1.36 -4.26
C ILE A 8 -15.88 1.45 -5.15
N ARG A 9 -15.80 0.92 -6.38
CA ARG A 9 -16.88 1.00 -7.37
C ARG A 9 -18.15 0.25 -6.96
N PHE A 10 -18.01 -0.89 -6.28
CA PHE A 10 -19.13 -1.76 -5.94
C PHE A 10 -19.63 -1.60 -4.50
N GLU A 11 -18.91 -0.86 -3.65
CA GLU A 11 -19.34 -0.57 -2.30
C GLU A 11 -20.30 0.64 -2.27
N ARG A 12 -21.21 0.67 -1.29
CA ARG A 12 -22.17 1.78 -1.14
C ARG A 12 -21.51 3.06 -0.63
N ASP A 13 -20.45 2.89 0.16
CA ASP A 13 -19.68 3.97 0.78
C ASP A 13 -18.23 3.85 0.32
N ALA A 14 -17.87 4.71 -0.65
CA ALA A 14 -16.54 4.75 -1.23
C ALA A 14 -15.44 5.06 -0.21
N ALA A 15 -15.71 5.94 0.76
CA ALA A 15 -14.74 6.28 1.80
C ALA A 15 -14.50 5.06 2.70
N LYS A 16 -15.57 4.40 3.15
CA LYS A 16 -15.46 3.16 3.92
C LYS A 16 -14.76 2.05 3.14
N ALA A 17 -15.00 1.94 1.83
CA ALA A 17 -14.37 0.94 0.97
C ALA A 17 -12.85 1.04 1.02
N VAL A 18 -12.29 2.25 0.95
CA VAL A 18 -10.84 2.48 1.06
C VAL A 18 -10.32 2.02 2.43
N LEU A 19 -10.99 2.40 3.52
CA LEU A 19 -10.59 2.03 4.87
C LEU A 19 -10.56 0.49 5.05
N GLU A 20 -11.60 -0.20 4.57
CA GLU A 20 -11.67 -1.65 4.59
C GLU A 20 -10.62 -2.30 3.67
N PHE A 21 -10.24 -1.63 2.59
CA PHE A 21 -9.23 -2.14 1.65
C PHE A 21 -7.82 -2.15 2.25
N ARG A 22 -7.54 -1.33 3.28
CA ARG A 22 -6.24 -1.30 3.99
C ARG A 22 -5.78 -2.69 4.46
N LYS A 23 -6.70 -3.60 4.78
CA LYS A 23 -6.36 -4.99 5.16
C LYS A 23 -5.71 -5.77 4.02
N HIS A 24 -6.21 -5.62 2.79
CA HIS A 24 -5.68 -6.29 1.61
C HIS A 24 -4.29 -5.75 1.27
N LEU A 25 -4.11 -4.43 1.37
CA LEU A 25 -2.81 -3.78 1.20
C LEU A 25 -1.77 -4.36 2.18
N GLY A 26 -2.16 -4.58 3.44
CA GLY A 26 -1.32 -5.23 4.44
C GLY A 26 -0.90 -6.65 4.07
N TRP A 27 -1.75 -7.42 3.40
CA TRP A 27 -1.41 -8.77 2.92
C TRP A 27 -0.49 -8.75 1.70
N TYR A 28 -0.76 -7.87 0.74
CA TYR A 28 0.01 -7.78 -0.51
C TYR A 28 1.45 -7.32 -0.30
N THR A 29 1.69 -6.52 0.73
CA THR A 29 3.01 -5.94 1.02
C THR A 29 3.78 -6.72 2.09
N LYS A 30 3.24 -7.84 2.56
CA LYS A 30 3.93 -8.72 3.51
C LYS A 30 5.07 -9.46 2.80
N GLY A 31 6.26 -9.40 3.38
CA GLY A 31 7.46 -10.07 2.85
C GLY A 31 8.24 -9.28 1.80
N LEU A 32 7.73 -8.11 1.38
CA LEU A 32 8.44 -7.23 0.47
C LEU A 32 9.63 -6.52 1.17
N PRO A 33 10.75 -6.26 0.47
CA PRO A 33 11.81 -5.38 0.95
C PRO A 33 11.24 -4.03 1.35
N GLY A 34 11.62 -3.49 2.51
CA GLY A 34 11.04 -2.24 3.03
C GLY A 34 9.55 -2.31 3.40
N GLY A 35 8.88 -3.46 3.23
CA GLY A 35 7.42 -3.58 3.30
C GLY A 35 6.82 -3.27 4.67
N ARG A 36 7.60 -3.25 5.76
CA ARG A 36 7.12 -2.80 7.08
C ARG A 36 6.75 -1.31 7.06
N ILE A 37 7.60 -0.47 6.48
CA ILE A 37 7.38 0.99 6.40
C ILE A 37 6.21 1.25 5.47
N LEU A 38 6.24 0.67 4.27
CA LEU A 38 5.14 0.78 3.31
C LEU A 38 3.78 0.39 3.93
N ARG A 39 3.72 -0.70 4.70
CA ARG A 39 2.48 -1.08 5.40
C ARG A 39 2.00 -0.01 6.37
N GLN A 40 2.90 0.56 7.17
CA GLN A 40 2.53 1.60 8.15
C GLN A 40 1.89 2.80 7.47
N GLU A 41 2.44 3.22 6.33
CA GLU A 41 1.89 4.33 5.52
C GLU A 41 0.56 3.94 4.88
N LEU A 42 0.47 2.75 4.27
CA LEU A 42 -0.77 2.25 3.67
C LEU A 42 -1.91 2.04 4.68
N PHE A 43 -1.62 1.90 5.97
CA PHE A 43 -2.66 1.84 7.01
C PHE A 43 -3.32 3.20 7.30
N GLN A 44 -2.75 4.31 6.84
CA GLN A 44 -3.26 5.67 7.06
C GLN A 44 -4.03 6.25 5.87
N VAL A 45 -4.02 5.59 4.71
CA VAL A 45 -4.60 6.13 3.46
C VAL A 45 -6.12 6.28 3.51
N GLU A 46 -6.64 7.43 3.10
CA GLU A 46 -8.06 7.79 3.14
C GLU A 46 -8.72 7.74 1.76
N ASP A 47 -7.93 7.76 0.69
CA ASP A 47 -8.41 7.68 -0.68
C ASP A 47 -7.53 6.79 -1.58
N LEU A 48 -8.03 6.52 -2.79
CA LEU A 48 -7.33 5.70 -3.78
C LEU A 48 -6.02 6.35 -4.25
N GLY A 49 -6.00 7.67 -4.46
CA GLY A 49 -4.82 8.38 -4.96
C GLY A 49 -3.62 8.23 -4.03
N GLN A 50 -3.84 8.27 -2.72
CA GLN A 50 -2.78 8.00 -1.74
C GLN A 50 -2.23 6.57 -1.82
N ILE A 51 -3.07 5.58 -2.15
CA ILE A 51 -2.61 4.20 -2.40
C ILE A 51 -1.74 4.18 -3.65
N GLU A 52 -2.15 4.85 -4.73
CA GLU A 52 -1.39 4.91 -5.98
C GLU A 52 -0.02 5.57 -5.78
N GLU A 53 0.01 6.71 -5.08
CA GLU A 53 1.23 7.46 -4.81
C GLU A 53 2.23 6.63 -3.99
N LEU A 54 1.80 6.04 -2.87
CA LEU A 54 2.69 5.23 -2.02
C LEU A 54 3.23 3.99 -2.73
N LEU A 55 2.39 3.30 -3.52
CA LEU A 55 2.84 2.14 -4.29
C LEU A 55 3.77 2.55 -5.43
N GLY A 56 3.56 3.70 -6.06
CA GLY A 56 4.45 4.27 -7.08
C GLY A 56 5.82 4.62 -6.51
N GLN A 57 5.86 5.38 -5.41
CA GLN A 57 7.10 5.73 -4.71
C GLN A 57 7.87 4.47 -4.27
N TYR A 58 7.16 3.46 -3.79
CA TYR A 58 7.76 2.18 -3.45
C TYR A 58 8.39 1.49 -4.66
N LEU A 59 7.70 1.46 -5.79
CA LEU A 59 8.19 0.84 -7.02
C LEU A 59 9.44 1.56 -7.54
N ASP A 60 9.42 2.89 -7.59
CA ASP A 60 10.57 3.70 -8.00
C ASP A 60 11.79 3.41 -7.11
N ALA A 61 11.59 3.34 -5.79
CA ALA A 61 12.64 3.02 -4.83
C ALA A 61 13.14 1.57 -4.98
N HIS A 62 12.26 0.63 -5.31
CA HIS A 62 12.61 -0.77 -5.56
C HIS A 62 13.47 -0.90 -6.83
N GLU A 63 13.05 -0.27 -7.92
CA GLU A 63 13.75 -0.28 -9.20
C GLU A 63 15.13 0.41 -9.10
N ALA A 64 15.23 1.46 -8.28
CA ALA A 64 16.51 2.10 -7.95
C ALA A 64 17.40 1.28 -6.98
N GLY A 65 16.91 0.14 -6.45
CA GLY A 65 17.64 -0.71 -5.50
C GLY A 65 17.75 -0.14 -4.08
N ALA A 66 17.00 0.92 -3.75
CA ALA A 66 17.13 1.70 -2.52
C ALA A 66 16.47 1.06 -1.28
N LEU A 67 15.70 -0.02 -1.44
CA LEU A 67 14.93 -0.65 -0.36
C LEU A 67 15.72 -1.63 0.52
N THR A 68 16.97 -1.92 0.17
CA THR A 68 17.81 -2.95 0.81
C THR A 68 18.40 -2.52 2.16
N ALA A 69 18.46 -1.22 2.47
CA ALA A 69 19.20 -0.70 3.62
C ALA A 69 18.44 -0.72 4.98
N ALA A 70 17.13 -1.02 5.01
CA ALA A 70 16.32 -0.91 6.24
C ALA A 70 16.08 -2.24 6.99
N GLN A 71 16.76 -3.32 6.59
CA GLN A 71 16.45 -4.69 7.05
C GLN A 71 17.71 -5.36 7.65
N GLY A 72 18.11 -4.93 8.84
CA GLY A 72 19.19 -5.57 9.58
C GLY A 72 19.37 -5.00 10.98
N THR A 73 18.60 -5.53 11.94
CA THR A 73 18.99 -5.90 13.31
C THR A 73 17.71 -6.21 14.09
N ALA A 74 17.45 -7.48 14.31
CA ALA A 74 16.77 -7.99 15.50
C ALA A 74 17.59 -9.18 15.99
#